data_AF-A0A972I2A8-F1
#
_entry.id   AF-A0A972I2A8-F1
#
_cell.length_a   1.000
_cell.length_b   1.000
_cell.length_c   1.000
_cell.angle_alpha   90.00
_cell.angle_beta   90.00
_cell.angle_gamma   90.00
#
_symmetry.space_group_name_H-M   'P 1'
#
loop_
_entity.id
_entity.type
_entity.pdbx_description
1 polymer ?
#
loop_
_entity_poly.entity_id
_entity_poly.type
_entity_poly.pdbx_seq_one_letter_code
_entity_poly.pdbx_strand_id
1 'polypeptide(L)'
;MAKNLNLFRLLIRVLTIIVLIVGLPFYLGYGNPLPFMNPNYNMLDNLWLTVFPIMFLGLFISMRFHKAGGYIVAVPVAFNLVLGFFINGNLSTIMLIPLVIGVMNIIIGYMDEDNINSR
;
A
#
# COMPACT_ATOMS: atom_id res chain seq x y z
N MET A 1 16.09 3.36 22.93
CA MET A 1 15.02 2.67 22.19
C MET A 1 14.02 3.64 21.55
N ALA A 2 13.42 4.58 22.30
CA ALA A 2 12.39 5.51 21.78
C ALA A 2 12.80 6.38 20.56
N LYS A 3 14.06 6.84 20.50
CA LYS A 3 14.57 7.64 19.36
C LYS A 3 14.53 6.88 18.03
N ASN A 4 14.83 5.59 18.05
CA ASN A 4 14.85 4.75 16.84
C ASN A 4 13.43 4.46 16.33
N LEU A 5 12.47 4.28 17.25
CA LEU A 5 11.06 4.09 16.90
C LEU A 5 10.45 5.35 16.27
N ASN A 6 10.77 6.53 16.80
CA ASN A 6 10.32 7.80 16.23
C ASN A 6 10.89 8.05 14.82
N LEU A 7 12.17 7.72 14.61
CA LEU A 7 12.79 7.78 13.28
C LEU A 7 12.11 6.82 12.30
N PHE A 8 11.82 5.60 12.74
CA PHE A 8 11.12 4.60 11.92
C PHE A 8 9.71 5.06 11.53
N ARG A 9 8.96 5.65 12.47
CA ARG A 9 7.64 6.24 12.21
C ARG A 9 7.70 7.36 11.18
N LEU A 10 8.70 8.23 11.31
CA LEU A 10 8.90 9.34 10.39
C LEU A 10 9.22 8.83 8.98
N LEU A 11 10.13 7.86 8.87
CA LEU A 11 10.48 7.23 7.59
C LEU A 11 9.23 6.68 6.90
N ILE A 12 8.41 5.89 7.61
CA ILE A 12 7.18 5.31 7.07
C ILE A 12 6.24 6.41 6.56
N ARG A 13 6.04 7.49 7.34
CA ARG A 13 5.16 8.60 6.93
C ARG A 13 5.66 9.30 5.67
N VAL A 14 6.95 9.56 5.56
CA VAL A 14 7.55 10.20 4.37
C VAL A 14 7.36 9.31 3.15
N LEU A 15 7.63 8.00 3.27
CA LEU A 15 7.43 7.05 2.17
C LEU A 15 5.95 6.97 1.75
N THR A 16 5.03 6.88 2.71
CA THR A 16 3.58 6.91 2.46
C THR A 16 3.18 8.17 1.70
N ILE A 17 3.64 9.35 2.12
CA ILE A 17 3.33 10.62 1.46
C ILE A 17 3.86 10.65 0.02
N ILE A 18 5.09 10.20 -0.21
CA ILE A 18 5.68 10.13 -1.56
C ILE A 18 4.82 9.23 -2.46
N VAL A 19 4.43 8.04 -1.99
CA VAL A 19 3.58 7.14 -2.77
C VAL A 19 2.21 7.73 -3.04
N LEU A 20 1.60 8.44 -2.09
CA LEU A 20 0.32 9.12 -2.33
C LEU A 20 0.46 10.25 -3.35
N ILE A 21 1.47 11.12 -3.21
CA ILE A 21 1.68 12.27 -4.10
C ILE A 21 1.97 11.82 -5.54
N VAL A 22 2.76 10.74 -5.71
CA VAL A 22 3.11 10.24 -7.05
C VAL A 22 2.01 9.31 -7.60
N GLY A 23 1.48 8.43 -6.75
CA GLY A 23 0.55 7.37 -7.14
C GLY A 23 -0.86 7.85 -7.42
N LEU A 24 -1.40 8.82 -6.66
CA LEU A 24 -2.76 9.32 -6.89
C LEU A 24 -2.92 9.98 -8.28
N PRO A 25 -2.05 10.94 -8.68
CA PRO A 25 -2.13 11.52 -10.02
C PRO A 25 -1.98 10.48 -11.12
N PHE A 26 -1.05 9.52 -10.95
CA PHE A 26 -0.86 8.44 -11.91
C PHE A 26 -2.12 7.58 -12.06
N TYR A 27 -2.73 7.18 -10.94
CA TYR A 27 -3.97 6.39 -10.93
C TYR A 27 -5.14 7.14 -11.58
N LEU A 28 -5.32 8.41 -11.24
CA LEU A 28 -6.38 9.23 -11.84
C LEU A 28 -6.16 9.46 -13.34
N GLY A 29 -4.91 9.58 -13.79
CA GLY A 29 -4.58 9.67 -15.22
C GLY A 29 -4.82 8.36 -15.98
N TYR A 30 -4.43 7.21 -15.39
CA TYR A 30 -4.60 5.89 -16.00
C TYR A 30 -6.08 5.45 -16.01
N GLY A 31 -6.87 5.89 -15.03
CA GLY A 31 -8.27 5.54 -14.89
C GLY A 31 -9.27 6.38 -15.68
N ASN A 32 -8.85 7.34 -16.52
CA ASN A 32 -9.75 8.32 -17.15
C ASN A 32 -10.17 7.92 -18.59
N PRO A 33 -11.48 7.79 -18.90
CA PRO A 33 -12.64 8.02 -18.03
C PRO A 33 -12.96 6.86 -17.10
N LEU A 34 -13.30 7.18 -15.86
CA LEU A 34 -13.93 6.26 -14.92
C LEU A 34 -15.40 6.09 -15.33
N PRO A 35 -16.00 4.89 -15.27
CA PRO A 35 -15.43 3.60 -14.85
C PRO A 35 -14.52 3.00 -15.93
N PHE A 36 -13.63 2.08 -15.52
CA PHE A 36 -12.59 1.42 -16.35
C PHE A 36 -13.19 0.60 -17.51
N MET A 37 -13.74 1.28 -18.49
CA MET A 37 -14.41 0.73 -19.66
C MET A 37 -13.50 0.74 -20.88
N ASN A 38 -12.17 0.74 -20.66
CA ASN A 38 -11.25 0.60 -21.76
C ASN A 38 -11.20 -0.88 -22.18
N PRO A 39 -11.70 -1.24 -23.37
CA PRO A 39 -11.73 -2.63 -23.82
C PRO A 39 -10.32 -3.22 -24.02
N ASN A 40 -9.29 -2.36 -24.05
CA ASN A 40 -7.89 -2.79 -24.16
C ASN A 40 -7.27 -3.20 -22.81
N TYR A 41 -7.95 -2.98 -21.68
CA TYR A 41 -7.45 -3.40 -20.37
C TYR A 41 -7.60 -4.90 -20.21
N ASN A 42 -6.47 -5.55 -19.94
CA ASN A 42 -6.46 -6.96 -19.62
C ASN A 42 -7.00 -7.19 -18.20
N MET A 43 -7.18 -8.45 -17.82
CA MET A 43 -7.68 -8.81 -16.50
C MET A 43 -6.82 -8.26 -15.36
N LEU A 44 -5.49 -8.24 -15.53
CA LEU A 44 -4.55 -7.77 -14.52
C LEU A 44 -4.62 -6.25 -14.33
N ASP A 45 -4.81 -5.48 -15.42
CA ASP A 45 -4.99 -4.03 -15.37
C ASP A 45 -6.22 -3.71 -14.51
N ASN A 46 -7.34 -4.40 -14.77
CA ASN A 46 -8.58 -4.23 -14.02
C ASN A 46 -8.44 -4.62 -12.53
N LEU A 47 -7.67 -5.65 -12.23
CA LEU A 47 -7.35 -6.02 -10.84
C LEU A 47 -6.55 -4.92 -10.14
N TRP A 48 -5.49 -4.40 -10.77
CA TRP A 48 -4.70 -3.29 -10.20
C TRP A 48 -5.55 -2.04 -9.98
N LEU A 49 -6.40 -1.70 -10.94
CA LEU A 49 -7.33 -0.58 -10.87
C LEU A 49 -8.32 -0.70 -9.70
N THR A 50 -8.67 -1.93 -9.31
CA THR A 50 -9.50 -2.20 -8.13
C THR A 50 -8.70 -2.11 -6.82
N VAL A 51 -7.45 -2.57 -6.83
CA VAL A 51 -6.56 -2.58 -5.65
C VAL A 51 -6.09 -1.16 -5.29
N PHE A 52 -5.86 -0.30 -6.28
CA PHE A 52 -5.30 1.04 -6.06
C PHE A 52 -6.10 1.91 -5.08
N PRO A 53 -7.44 2.06 -5.19
CA PRO A 53 -8.22 2.79 -4.19
C PRO A 53 -8.06 2.26 -2.77
N ILE A 54 -8.08 0.93 -2.61
CA ILE A 54 -7.95 0.27 -1.31
C ILE A 54 -6.56 0.53 -0.74
N MET A 55 -5.52 0.40 -1.58
CA MET A 55 -4.14 0.68 -1.21
C MET A 55 -3.95 2.14 -0.79
N PHE A 56 -4.44 3.12 -1.54
CA PHE A 56 -4.32 4.54 -1.18
C PHE A 56 -5.07 4.87 0.12
N LEU A 57 -6.27 4.30 0.29
CA LEU A 57 -7.04 4.46 1.52
C LEU A 57 -6.30 3.83 2.72
N GLY A 58 -5.72 2.64 2.55
CA GLY A 58 -4.90 1.99 3.56
C GLY A 58 -3.68 2.82 3.95
N LEU A 59 -2.96 3.37 2.96
CA LEU A 59 -1.82 4.27 3.16
C LEU A 59 -2.22 5.55 3.92
N PHE A 60 -3.37 6.13 3.60
CA PHE A 60 -3.88 7.29 4.32
C PHE A 60 -4.24 6.95 5.78
N ILE A 61 -4.97 5.85 6.01
CA ILE A 61 -5.35 5.35 7.34
C ILE A 61 -4.09 5.04 8.17
N SER A 62 -3.05 4.48 7.55
CA SER A 62 -1.84 4.06 8.24
C SER A 62 -1.07 5.22 8.90
N MET A 63 -1.33 6.48 8.51
CA MET A 63 -0.71 7.65 9.15
C MET A 63 -1.14 7.82 10.61
N ARG A 64 -2.35 7.34 10.96
CA ARG A 64 -2.94 7.37 12.30
C ARG A 64 -3.02 5.97 12.92
N PHE A 65 -3.43 4.98 12.13
CA PHE A 65 -3.66 3.60 12.57
C PHE A 65 -2.72 2.65 11.82
N HIS A 66 -1.45 2.59 12.24
CA HIS A 66 -0.38 1.86 11.57
C HIS A 66 -0.76 0.42 11.23
N LYS A 67 -1.18 -0.39 12.22
CA LYS A 67 -1.52 -1.81 12.01
C LYS A 67 -2.67 -2.00 11.02
N ALA A 68 -3.79 -1.31 11.24
CA ALA A 68 -4.98 -1.43 10.40
C ALA A 68 -4.71 -0.97 8.96
N GLY A 69 -4.12 0.22 8.79
CA GLY A 69 -3.75 0.74 7.47
C GLY A 69 -2.72 -0.15 6.77
N GLY A 70 -1.76 -0.69 7.51
CA GLY A 70 -0.76 -1.63 7.01
C GLY A 70 -1.39 -2.91 6.43
N TYR A 71 -2.38 -3.50 7.11
CA TYR A 71 -3.11 -4.66 6.57
C TYR A 71 -3.95 -4.32 5.34
N ILE A 72 -4.64 -3.17 5.33
CA ILE A 72 -5.43 -2.69 4.18
C ILE A 72 -4.55 -2.50 2.95
N VAL A 73 -3.26 -2.18 3.12
CA VAL A 73 -2.29 -2.10 2.01
C VAL A 73 -1.70 -3.47 1.67
N ALA A 74 -1.12 -4.15 2.65
CA ALA A 74 -0.29 -5.32 2.41
C ALA A 74 -1.10 -6.50 1.87
N VAL A 75 -2.30 -6.75 2.40
CA VAL A 75 -3.10 -7.91 2.00
C VAL A 75 -3.56 -7.81 0.55
N PRO A 76 -4.22 -6.73 0.10
CA PRO A 76 -4.66 -6.62 -1.30
C PRO A 76 -3.50 -6.57 -2.29
N VAL A 77 -2.40 -5.87 -1.95
CA VAL A 77 -1.24 -5.77 -2.84
C VAL A 77 -0.53 -7.12 -2.96
N ALA A 78 -0.30 -7.84 -1.86
CA ALA A 78 0.30 -9.16 -1.88
C ALA A 78 -0.58 -10.16 -2.66
N PHE A 79 -1.88 -10.15 -2.40
CA PHE A 79 -2.83 -11.00 -3.11
C PHE A 79 -2.78 -10.77 -4.61
N ASN A 80 -2.79 -9.51 -5.04
CA ASN A 80 -2.77 -9.18 -6.47
C ASN A 80 -1.41 -9.44 -7.14
N LEU A 81 -0.30 -9.31 -6.41
CA LEU A 81 1.02 -9.74 -6.88
C LEU A 81 1.06 -11.25 -7.15
N VAL A 82 0.53 -12.04 -6.22
CA VAL A 82 0.45 -13.50 -6.36
C VAL A 82 -0.44 -13.87 -7.55
N LEU A 83 -1.63 -13.27 -7.67
CA LEU A 83 -2.50 -13.50 -8.82
C LEU A 83 -1.86 -13.09 -10.15
N GLY A 84 -1.21 -11.91 -10.20
CA GLY A 84 -0.54 -11.43 -11.41
C GLY A 84 0.58 -12.36 -11.88
N PHE A 85 1.32 -12.94 -10.93
CA PHE A 85 2.32 -13.96 -11.23
C PHE A 85 1.70 -15.22 -11.85
N PHE A 86 0.57 -15.71 -11.33
CA PHE A 86 -0.09 -16.89 -11.88
C PHE A 86 -0.77 -16.64 -13.24
N ILE A 87 -1.31 -15.44 -13.47
CA ILE A 87 -2.05 -15.13 -14.70
C ILE A 87 -1.09 -14.82 -15.87
N ASN A 88 -0.08 -13.97 -15.63
CA ASN A 88 0.77 -13.42 -16.71
C ASN A 88 2.26 -13.78 -16.56
N GLY A 89 2.65 -14.55 -15.53
CA GLY A 89 4.05 -14.90 -15.28
C GLY A 89 4.94 -13.72 -14.86
N ASN A 90 4.35 -12.54 -14.59
CA ASN A 90 5.09 -11.32 -14.30
C ASN A 90 4.65 -10.71 -12.96
N LEU A 91 5.63 -10.29 -12.17
CA LEU A 91 5.43 -9.54 -10.93
C LEU A 91 5.59 -8.06 -11.20
N SER A 92 4.59 -7.27 -10.82
CA SER A 92 4.71 -5.80 -10.86
C SER A 92 5.69 -5.35 -9.77
N THR A 93 6.97 -5.22 -10.13
CA THR A 93 8.05 -4.86 -9.20
C THR A 93 7.82 -3.51 -8.53
N ILE A 94 7.16 -2.57 -9.23
CA ILE A 94 6.77 -1.27 -8.68
C ILE A 94 5.84 -1.42 -7.47
N MET A 95 4.98 -2.45 -7.46
CA MET A 95 4.03 -2.71 -6.37
C MET A 95 4.67 -3.33 -5.13
N LEU A 96 5.96 -3.71 -5.20
CA LEU A 96 6.71 -4.07 -4.01
C LEU A 96 6.91 -2.88 -3.08
N ILE A 97 6.96 -1.65 -3.62
CA ILE A 97 7.12 -0.42 -2.82
C ILE A 97 5.95 -0.26 -1.82
N PRO A 98 4.66 -0.18 -2.26
CA PRO A 98 3.55 -0.09 -1.33
C PRO A 98 3.42 -1.34 -0.45
N LEU A 99 3.77 -2.54 -0.94
CA LEU A 99 3.79 -3.74 -0.10
C LEU A 99 4.75 -3.61 1.08
N VAL A 100 6.00 -3.19 0.83
CA VAL A 100 7.01 -2.97 1.87
C VAL A 100 6.53 -1.92 2.87
N ILE A 101 5.96 -0.81 2.39
CA ILE A 101 5.40 0.23 3.27
C ILE A 101 4.26 -0.33 4.13
N GLY A 102 3.37 -1.15 3.56
CA GLY A 102 2.30 -1.83 4.27
C GLY A 102 2.82 -2.73 5.40
N VAL A 103 3.83 -3.56 5.10
CA VAL A 103 4.48 -4.43 6.09
C VAL A 103 5.18 -3.62 7.18
N MET A 104 5.89 -2.54 6.84
CA MET A 104 6.50 -1.65 7.82
C MET A 104 5.46 -1.03 8.76
N ASN A 105 4.28 -0.66 8.25
CA ASN A 105 3.17 -0.16 9.05
C ASN A 105 2.59 -1.24 10.00
N ILE A 106 2.54 -2.51 9.59
CA ILE A 106 2.16 -3.60 10.48
C ILE A 106 3.17 -3.76 11.61
N ILE A 107 4.47 -3.81 11.27
CA ILE A 107 5.56 -3.99 12.24
C ILE A 107 5.55 -2.87 13.28
N ILE A 108 5.50 -1.60 12.86
CA ILE A 108 5.47 -0.47 13.81
C ILE A 108 4.19 -0.48 14.65
N GLY A 109 3.07 -0.94 14.08
CA GLY A 109 1.81 -1.08 14.80
C GLY A 109 1.91 -2.05 15.98
N TYR A 110 2.57 -3.21 15.80
CA TYR A 110 2.84 -4.14 16.90
C TYR A 110 3.84 -3.58 17.93
N MET A 111 4.91 -2.93 17.46
CA MET A 111 5.90 -2.31 18.36
C MET A 111 5.28 -1.21 19.24
N ASP A 112 4.32 -0.45 18.72
CA ASP A 112 3.61 0.59 19.46
C ASP A 112 2.71 -0.01 20.56
N GLU A 113 2.00 -1.11 20.26
CA GLU A 113 1.16 -1.82 21.24
C GLU A 113 1.99 -2.41 22.38
N ASP A 114 3.11 -3.05 22.07
CA ASP A 114 4.00 -3.63 23.08
C ASP A 114 4.60 -2.56 24.00
N ASN A 115 4.98 -1.40 23.45
CA ASN A 115 5.50 -0.26 24.23
C ASN A 115 4.44 0.29 25.19
N ILE A 116 3.17 0.34 24.78
CA ILE A 116 2.06 0.76 25.65
C ILE A 116 1.85 -0.23 26.79
N ASN A 117 1.86 -1.55 26.50
CA ASN A 117 1.65 -2.59 27.51
C ASN A 117 2.82 -2.74 28.50
N SER A 118 4.01 -2.25 28.13
CA SER A 118 5.23 -2.31 28.96
C SER A 118 5.40 -1.14 29.94
N ARG A 119 4.50 -0.14 29.92
CA ARG A 119 4.51 1.05 30.78
C ARG A 119 3.44 0.96 31.86
#